data_AF-A0A524FVE5-F1
#
_entry.id   AF-A0A524FVE5-F1
#
_cell.length_a   1.000
_cell.length_b   1.000
_cell.length_c   1.000
_cell.angle_alpha   90.00
_cell.angle_beta   90.00
_cell.angle_gamma   90.00
#
_symmetry.space_group_name_H-M   'P 1'
#
loop_
_entity.id
_entity.type
_entity.pdbx_description
1 polymer ?
#
loop_
_entity_poly.entity_id
_entity_poly.type
_entity_poly.pdbx_seq_one_letter_code
_entity_poly.pdbx_strand_id
1 'polypeptide(L)'
;MDFKDFREGLISLALVLFIFSLTFMMGSVLAGPNINLKTEDRDFIIILTIINIIFSIYYLLEGLRLEKIFKLSEKQIIKFGKRIGFISLFYIPPVFLMGSLLFRELDNLQNLIILLILVLELCLIGVIMKEVYDLLFLEDSQRKLELEKNRKMYLSQED
;
A
#
# COMPACT_ATOMS: atom_id res chain seq x y z
N MET A 1 6.80 -15.05 2.65
CA MET A 1 5.32 -15.09 2.89
C MET A 1 4.71 -15.94 1.78
N ASP A 2 3.54 -16.59 1.90
CA ASP A 2 2.95 -17.20 0.70
C ASP A 2 2.59 -16.07 -0.29
N PHE A 3 2.81 -16.31 -1.57
CA PHE A 3 2.49 -15.36 -2.64
C PHE A 3 0.99 -15.01 -2.66
N LYS A 4 0.13 -15.99 -2.32
CA LYS A 4 -1.30 -15.75 -2.17
C LYS A 4 -1.58 -14.73 -1.07
N ASP A 5 -0.96 -14.92 0.09
CA ASP A 5 -1.08 -14.00 1.22
C ASP A 5 -0.53 -12.62 0.86
N PHE A 6 0.56 -12.54 0.08
CA PHE A 6 1.12 -11.25 -0.39
C PHE A 6 0.15 -10.51 -1.29
N ARG A 7 -0.43 -11.20 -2.27
CA ARG A 7 -1.41 -10.61 -3.17
C ARG A 7 -2.64 -10.13 -2.39
N GLU A 8 -3.20 -10.97 -1.53
CA GLU A 8 -4.39 -10.64 -0.74
C GLU A 8 -4.11 -9.49 0.22
N GLY A 9 -2.96 -9.50 0.90
CA GLY A 9 -2.51 -8.42 1.77
C GLY A 9 -2.32 -7.09 1.01
N LEU A 10 -1.66 -7.13 -0.15
CA LEU A 10 -1.44 -5.94 -0.98
C LEU A 10 -2.77 -5.34 -1.48
N ILE A 11 -3.66 -6.18 -2.00
CA ILE A 11 -4.96 -5.73 -2.55
C ILE A 11 -5.85 -5.19 -1.43
N SER A 12 -5.96 -5.92 -0.31
CA SER A 12 -6.83 -5.52 0.80
C SER A 12 -6.37 -4.21 1.45
N LEU A 13 -5.08 -4.08 1.76
CA LEU A 13 -4.54 -2.84 2.34
C LEU A 13 -4.68 -1.66 1.38
N ALA A 14 -4.40 -1.85 0.09
CA ALA A 14 -4.56 -0.77 -0.90
C ALA A 14 -6.04 -0.36 -1.07
N LEU A 15 -6.98 -1.32 -1.05
CA LEU A 15 -8.41 -1.02 -1.14
C LEU A 15 -8.92 -0.25 0.09
N VAL A 16 -8.55 -0.70 1.29
CA VAL A 16 -8.96 -0.03 2.53
C VAL A 16 -8.34 1.36 2.60
N LEU A 17 -7.05 1.51 2.27
CA LEU A 17 -6.39 2.80 2.21
C LEU A 17 -7.05 3.75 1.20
N PHE A 18 -7.45 3.25 0.03
CA PHE A 18 -8.21 4.01 -0.96
C PHE A 18 -9.53 4.54 -0.38
N ILE A 19 -10.32 3.67 0.25
CA ILE A 19 -11.63 4.04 0.83
C ILE A 19 -11.44 5.10 1.92
N PHE A 20 -10.53 4.86 2.88
CA PHE A 20 -10.28 5.80 3.97
C PHE A 20 -9.75 7.15 3.45
N SER A 21 -8.86 7.14 2.46
CA SER A 21 -8.34 8.38 1.86
C SER A 21 -9.44 9.16 1.14
N LEU A 22 -10.32 8.46 0.40
CA LEU A 22 -11.46 9.06 -0.28
C LEU A 22 -12.47 9.64 0.72
N THR A 23 -12.79 8.91 1.78
CA THR A 23 -13.68 9.37 2.85
C THR A 23 -13.09 10.59 3.57
N PHE A 24 -11.79 10.58 3.86
CA PHE A 24 -11.13 11.70 4.53
C PHE A 24 -11.09 12.95 3.65
N MET A 25 -10.81 12.79 2.35
CA MET A 25 -10.86 13.87 1.36
C MET A 25 -12.29 14.45 1.22
N MET A 26 -13.31 13.60 1.08
CA MET A 26 -14.70 14.08 1.01
C MET A 26 -15.12 14.75 2.31
N GLY A 27 -14.75 14.18 3.46
CA GLY A 27 -15.03 14.73 4.77
C GLY A 27 -14.40 16.10 4.97
N SER A 28 -13.14 16.30 4.56
CA SER A 28 -12.48 17.61 4.68
C SER A 28 -13.10 18.68 3.78
N VAL A 29 -13.67 18.30 2.64
CA VAL A 29 -14.40 19.23 1.73
C VAL A 29 -15.81 19.53 2.24
N LEU A 30 -16.60 18.50 2.54
CA LEU A 30 -18.02 18.62 2.86
C LEU A 30 -18.26 19.15 4.27
N ALA A 31 -17.41 18.75 5.23
CA ALA A 31 -17.56 19.16 6.62
C ALA A 31 -16.65 20.36 6.98
N GLY A 32 -15.84 20.86 6.04
CA GLY A 32 -15.04 22.08 6.21
C GLY A 32 -15.79 23.27 6.85
N PRO A 33 -17.05 23.57 6.47
CA PRO A 33 -17.84 24.64 7.08
C PRO A 33 -18.22 24.39 8.55
N ASN A 34 -18.32 23.12 8.96
CA ASN A 34 -18.85 22.73 10.26
C ASN A 34 -17.75 22.43 11.30
N ILE A 35 -16.52 22.16 10.85
CA ILE A 35 -15.39 21.69 11.68
C ILE A 35 -14.35 22.82 11.88
N ASN A 36 -14.63 24.05 11.40
CA ASN A 36 -13.71 25.19 11.53
C ASN A 36 -12.27 24.89 11.04
N LEU A 37 -12.15 24.00 10.05
CA LEU A 37 -10.87 23.54 9.51
C LEU A 37 -10.22 24.68 8.73
N LYS A 38 -9.00 25.07 9.11
CA LYS A 38 -8.25 26.11 8.39
C LYS A 38 -8.07 25.69 6.93
N THR A 39 -8.21 26.63 6.01
CA THR A 39 -8.09 26.38 4.56
C THR A 39 -6.78 25.69 4.21
N GLU A 40 -5.67 26.10 4.84
CA GLU A 40 -4.34 25.52 4.64
C GLU A 40 -4.27 24.05 5.08
N ASP A 41 -4.88 23.70 6.22
CA ASP A 41 -4.94 22.33 6.72
C ASP A 41 -5.79 21.45 5.81
N ARG A 42 -6.92 21.98 5.35
CA ARG A 42 -7.80 21.30 4.39
C ARG A 42 -7.08 21.00 3.08
N ASP A 43 -6.43 21.99 2.49
CA ASP A 43 -5.78 21.84 1.20
C ASP A 43 -4.59 20.86 1.31
N PHE A 44 -3.88 20.89 2.44
CA PHE A 44 -2.82 19.92 2.74
C PHE A 44 -3.36 18.49 2.88
N ILE A 45 -4.48 18.29 3.60
CA ILE A 45 -5.18 16.99 3.69
C ILE A 45 -5.59 16.48 2.31
N ILE A 46 -6.17 17.35 1.47
CA ILE A 46 -6.61 17.00 0.12
C ILE A 46 -5.41 16.53 -0.72
N ILE A 47 -4.30 17.25 -0.70
CA ILE A 47 -3.10 16.87 -1.45
C ILE A 47 -2.59 15.49 -1.01
N LEU A 48 -2.46 15.26 0.30
CA LEU A 48 -1.96 13.99 0.83
C LEU A 48 -2.90 12.81 0.53
N THR A 49 -4.21 13.02 0.64
CA THR A 49 -5.21 11.98 0.31
C THR A 49 -5.25 11.66 -1.19
N ILE A 50 -5.06 12.65 -2.07
CA ILE A 50 -4.91 12.41 -3.51
C ILE A 50 -3.67 11.56 -3.79
N ILE A 51 -2.54 11.86 -3.15
CA ILE A 51 -1.32 11.06 -3.29
C ILE A 51 -1.59 9.61 -2.84
N ASN A 52 -2.24 9.41 -1.69
CA ASN A 52 -2.62 8.09 -1.21
C ASN A 52 -3.52 7.34 -2.17
N ILE A 53 -4.50 8.03 -2.77
CA ILE A 53 -5.38 7.44 -3.78
C ILE A 53 -4.58 6.98 -5.00
N ILE A 54 -3.65 7.80 -5.50
CA ILE A 54 -2.79 7.44 -6.65
C ILE A 54 -1.96 6.19 -6.34
N PHE A 55 -1.28 6.15 -5.19
CA PHE A 55 -0.49 4.98 -4.79
C PHE A 55 -1.36 3.75 -4.54
N SER A 56 -2.53 3.91 -3.92
CA SER A 56 -3.48 2.81 -3.70
C SER A 56 -3.94 2.19 -5.01
N ILE A 57 -4.30 3.02 -6.01
CA ILE A 57 -4.64 2.53 -7.35
C ILE A 57 -3.46 1.79 -7.98
N TYR A 58 -2.25 2.34 -7.87
CA TYR A 58 -1.05 1.67 -8.37
C TYR A 58 -0.87 0.28 -7.75
N TYR A 59 -0.95 0.15 -6.42
CA TYR A 59 -0.79 -1.13 -5.74
C TYR A 59 -1.93 -2.12 -6.01
N LEU A 60 -3.16 -1.64 -6.17
CA LEU A 60 -4.28 -2.47 -6.63
C LEU A 60 -4.00 -3.07 -8.01
N LEU A 61 -3.54 -2.24 -8.95
CA LEU A 61 -3.20 -2.71 -10.30
C LEU A 61 -2.04 -3.72 -10.29
N GLU A 62 -1.02 -3.49 -9.47
CA GLU A 62 0.08 -4.44 -9.31
C GLU A 62 -0.41 -5.74 -8.65
N GLY A 63 -1.24 -5.65 -7.62
CA GLY A 63 -1.88 -6.78 -6.94
C GLY A 63 -2.69 -7.66 -7.89
N LEU A 64 -3.43 -7.05 -8.82
CA LEU A 64 -4.17 -7.78 -9.85
C LEU A 64 -3.24 -8.41 -10.91
N ARG A 65 -2.07 -7.82 -11.16
CA ARG A 65 -1.09 -8.33 -12.13
C ARG A 65 -0.19 -9.43 -11.56
N LEU A 66 -0.05 -9.50 -10.24
CA LEU A 66 0.79 -10.46 -9.53
C LEU A 66 0.58 -11.90 -10.04
N GLU A 67 -0.68 -12.31 -10.22
CA GLU A 67 -1.01 -13.68 -10.65
C GLU A 67 -0.36 -14.04 -12.00
N LYS A 68 -0.34 -13.10 -12.95
CA LYS A 68 0.32 -13.29 -14.24
C LYS A 68 1.83 -13.27 -14.11
N ILE A 69 2.37 -12.44 -13.21
CA ILE A 69 3.82 -12.25 -13.03
C ILE A 69 4.47 -13.47 -12.40
N PHE A 70 3.81 -14.15 -11.46
CA PHE A 70 4.39 -15.32 -10.80
C PHE A 70 4.34 -16.59 -11.65
N LYS A 71 3.50 -16.61 -12.69
CA LYS A 71 3.56 -17.64 -13.77
C LYS A 71 4.77 -17.43 -14.70
N LEU A 72 5.44 -16.27 -14.66
CA LEU A 72 6.59 -15.94 -15.50
C LEU A 72 7.94 -16.40 -14.90
N SER A 73 9.03 -16.18 -15.65
CA SER A 73 10.39 -16.55 -15.22
C SER A 73 10.85 -15.83 -13.95
N GLU A 74 11.74 -16.45 -13.17
CA GLU A 74 12.33 -15.89 -11.94
C GLU A 74 12.91 -14.48 -12.14
N LYS A 75 13.55 -14.23 -13.29
CA LYS A 75 14.07 -12.89 -13.65
C LYS A 75 12.97 -11.82 -13.70
N GLN A 76 11.77 -12.17 -14.17
CA GLN A 76 10.63 -11.25 -14.25
C GLN A 76 10.01 -10.99 -12.87
N ILE A 77 9.99 -12.01 -12.00
CA ILE A 77 9.53 -11.87 -10.61
C ILE A 77 10.47 -10.94 -9.83
N ILE A 78 11.78 -11.13 -9.94
CA ILE A 78 12.77 -10.24 -9.29
C ILE A 78 12.67 -8.81 -9.84
N LYS A 79 12.47 -8.64 -11.15
CA LYS A 79 12.28 -7.33 -11.77
C LYS A 79 11.03 -6.63 -11.23
N PHE A 80 9.94 -7.37 -11.02
CA PHE A 80 8.74 -6.87 -10.37
C PHE A 80 9.02 -6.41 -8.94
N GLY A 81 9.66 -7.25 -8.12
CA GLY A 81 10.03 -6.92 -6.73
C GLY A 81 10.86 -5.64 -6.63
N LYS A 82 11.89 -5.50 -7.48
CA LYS A 82 12.69 -4.27 -7.54
C LYS A 82 11.87 -3.03 -7.90
N ARG A 83 10.94 -3.16 -8.86
CA ARG A 83 10.09 -2.04 -9.30
C ARG A 83 9.15 -1.59 -8.18
N ILE A 84 8.42 -2.53 -7.58
CA ILE A 84 7.45 -2.20 -6.53
C ILE A 84 8.15 -1.64 -5.29
N GLY A 85 9.31 -2.19 -4.91
CA GLY A 85 10.14 -1.65 -3.84
C GLY A 85 10.64 -0.23 -4.11
N PHE A 86 11.15 0.03 -5.32
CA PHE A 86 11.61 1.36 -5.70
C PHE A 86 10.48 2.40 -5.68
N ILE A 87 9.30 2.05 -6.20
CA ILE A 87 8.13 2.94 -6.16
C ILE A 87 7.67 3.19 -4.72
N SER A 88 7.73 2.16 -3.87
CA SER A 88 7.38 2.30 -2.44
C SER A 88 8.30 3.25 -1.68
N LEU A 89 9.56 3.42 -2.09
CA LEU A 89 10.45 4.43 -1.51
C LEU A 89 9.94 5.85 -1.74
N PHE A 90 9.32 6.14 -2.89
CA PHE A 90 8.69 7.44 -3.14
C PHE A 90 7.40 7.64 -2.34
N TYR A 91 6.83 6.56 -1.82
CA TYR A 91 5.65 6.65 -0.96
C TYR A 91 5.99 7.00 0.49
N ILE A 92 7.24 6.81 0.93
CA ILE A 92 7.67 7.10 2.30
C ILE A 92 7.53 8.59 2.68
N PRO A 93 7.98 9.58 1.86
CA PRO A 93 7.81 10.98 2.23
C PRO A 93 6.34 11.42 2.44
N PRO A 94 5.38 11.04 1.57
CA PRO A 94 3.95 11.25 1.83
C PRO A 94 3.46 10.71 3.19
N VAL A 95 3.91 9.52 3.60
CA VAL A 95 3.55 8.94 4.91
C VAL A 95 4.05 9.81 6.07
N PHE A 96 5.29 10.30 5.99
CA PHE A 96 5.81 11.24 7.01
C PHE A 96 5.02 12.55 7.04
N LEU A 97 4.62 13.07 5.88
CA LEU A 97 3.79 14.28 5.80
C LEU A 97 2.38 14.05 6.37
N MET A 98 1.78 12.88 6.13
CA MET A 98 0.52 12.49 6.79
C MET A 98 0.69 12.45 8.31
N GLY A 99 1.83 11.95 8.81
CA GLY A 99 2.18 11.96 10.23
C GLY A 99 2.24 13.36 10.84
N SER A 100 2.70 14.35 10.07
CA SER A 100 2.79 15.74 10.53
C SER A 100 1.42 16.37 10.85
N LEU A 101 0.33 15.86 10.28
CA LEU A 101 -1.03 16.34 10.56
C LEU A 101 -1.47 16.09 12.00
N LEU A 102 -0.94 15.05 12.67
CA LEU A 102 -1.27 14.74 14.08
C LEU A 102 -0.79 15.82 15.06
N PHE A 103 0.13 16.69 14.63
CA PHE A 103 0.63 17.81 15.44
C PHE A 103 -0.12 19.12 15.15
N ARG A 104 -1.09 19.10 14.23
CA ARG A 104 -1.95 20.25 13.95
C ARG A 104 -3.19 20.22 14.84
N GLU A 105 -3.79 21.39 15.04
CA GLU A 105 -5.01 21.56 15.81
C GLU A 105 -6.23 21.09 14.99
N LEU A 106 -6.34 19.77 14.81
CA LEU A 106 -7.46 19.12 14.13
C LEU A 106 -8.43 18.51 15.15
N ASP A 107 -9.68 18.34 14.73
CA ASP A 107 -10.70 17.70 15.56
C ASP A 107 -10.37 16.23 15.83
N ASN A 108 -10.84 15.71 16.98
CA ASN A 108 -10.55 14.33 17.41
C ASN A 108 -10.91 13.27 16.36
N LEU A 109 -12.01 13.47 15.62
CA LEU A 109 -12.41 12.55 14.55
C LEU A 109 -11.41 12.56 13.39
N GLN A 110 -10.88 13.74 13.03
CA GLN A 110 -9.87 13.86 11.98
C GLN A 110 -8.56 13.21 12.41
N ASN A 111 -8.13 13.45 13.65
CA ASN A 111 -6.93 12.81 14.22
C ASN A 111 -7.06 11.28 14.22
N LEU A 112 -8.23 10.75 14.56
CA LEU A 112 -8.50 9.31 14.50
C LEU A 112 -8.39 8.76 13.08
N ILE A 113 -8.97 9.44 12.09
CA ILE A 113 -8.90 9.03 10.68
C ILE A 113 -7.44 9.08 10.18
N ILE A 114 -6.69 10.13 10.51
CA ILE A 114 -5.26 10.26 10.17
C ILE A 114 -4.47 9.09 10.77
N LEU A 115 -4.70 8.76 12.05
CA LEU A 115 -4.04 7.65 12.71
C LEU A 115 -4.34 6.31 12.00
N LEU A 116 -5.60 6.07 11.63
CA LEU A 116 -5.99 4.88 10.88
C LEU A 116 -5.31 4.81 9.52
N ILE A 117 -5.28 5.92 8.78
CA ILE A 117 -4.57 5.99 7.49
C ILE A 117 -3.08 5.67 7.69
N LEU A 118 -2.42 6.28 8.67
CA LEU A 118 -1.00 6.01 8.96
C LEU A 118 -0.73 4.54 9.28
N VAL A 119 -1.59 3.90 10.08
CA VAL A 119 -1.46 2.47 10.38
C VAL A 119 -1.58 1.65 9.09
N LEU A 120 -2.54 1.98 8.21
CA LEU A 120 -2.71 1.30 6.93
C LEU A 120 -1.50 1.50 6.01
N GLU A 121 -0.96 2.72 5.94
CA GLU A 121 0.24 3.07 5.16
C GLU A 121 1.47 2.29 5.63
N LEU A 122 1.71 2.25 6.94
CA LEU A 122 2.82 1.52 7.54
C LEU A 122 2.68 0.01 7.32
N CYS A 123 1.48 -0.55 7.46
CA CYS A 123 1.20 -1.94 7.13
C CYS A 123 1.46 -2.24 5.66
N LEU A 124 1.01 -1.37 4.75
CA LEU A 124 1.20 -1.53 3.31
C LEU A 124 2.69 -1.51 2.93
N ILE A 125 3.45 -0.54 3.43
CA ILE A 125 4.90 -0.47 3.24
C ILE A 125 5.56 -1.72 3.83
N GLY A 126 5.16 -2.15 5.03
CA GLY A 126 5.69 -3.34 5.69
C GLY A 126 5.50 -4.62 4.85
N VAL A 127 4.30 -4.82 4.29
CA VAL A 127 4.01 -5.97 3.41
C VAL A 127 4.87 -5.93 2.15
N ILE A 128 5.01 -4.77 1.51
CA ILE A 128 5.82 -4.63 0.30
C ILE A 128 7.31 -4.85 0.60
N MET A 129 7.84 -4.22 1.65
CA MET A 129 9.25 -4.33 2.00
C MET A 129 9.63 -5.74 2.41
N LYS A 130 8.75 -6.46 3.11
CA LYS A 130 8.94 -7.89 3.41
C LYS A 130 9.08 -8.71 2.13
N GLU A 131 8.18 -8.54 1.17
CA GLU A 131 8.24 -9.28 -0.10
C GLU A 131 9.50 -8.93 -0.91
N VAL A 132 9.86 -7.64 -0.96
CA VAL A 132 11.09 -7.19 -1.63
C VAL A 132 12.33 -7.78 -0.95
N TYR A 133 12.32 -7.89 0.37
CA TYR A 133 13.40 -8.53 1.12
C TYR A 133 13.50 -10.03 0.78
N ASP A 134 12.38 -10.75 0.87
CA ASP A 134 12.29 -12.18 0.54
C ASP A 134 12.81 -12.42 -0.91
N LEU A 135 12.38 -11.61 -1.87
CA LEU A 135 12.78 -11.75 -3.28
C LEU A 135 14.24 -11.40 -3.59
N LEU A 136 14.90 -10.56 -2.79
CA LEU A 136 16.26 -10.08 -3.08
C LEU A 136 17.34 -10.72 -2.21
N PHE A 137 17.02 -11.10 -0.98
CA PHE A 137 17.99 -11.48 0.04
C PHE A 137 17.88 -12.93 0.52
N LEU A 138 16.79 -13.66 0.21
CA LEU A 138 16.77 -15.12 0.45
C LEU A 138 17.77 -15.83 -0.47
N GLU A 139 18.44 -16.86 0.04
CA GLU A 139 19.36 -17.70 -0.73
C GLU A 139 18.67 -18.27 -1.99
N ASP A 140 19.37 -18.30 -3.13
CA ASP A 140 18.81 -18.74 -4.42
C ASP A 140 18.20 -20.16 -4.37
N SER A 141 18.71 -21.04 -3.50
CA SER A 141 18.17 -22.39 -3.28
C SER A 141 16.81 -22.37 -2.58
N GLN A 142 16.65 -21.55 -1.54
CA GLN A 142 15.42 -21.37 -0.79
C GLN A 142 14.37 -20.62 -1.61
N ARG A 143 14.79 -19.59 -2.34
CA ARG A 143 13.94 -18.83 -3.27
C ARG A 143 13.35 -19.73 -4.35
N LYS A 144 14.15 -20.61 -4.97
CA LYS A 144 13.66 -21.57 -5.96
C LYS A 144 12.68 -22.58 -5.37
N LEU A 145 12.92 -23.06 -4.15
CA LEU A 145 12.02 -23.96 -3.44
C LEU A 145 10.68 -23.30 -3.08
N GLU A 146 10.70 -22.05 -2.63
CA GLU A 146 9.47 -21.29 -2.35
C GLU A 146 8.70 -20.97 -3.63
N LEU A 147 9.38 -20.56 -4.71
CA LEU A 147 8.75 -20.31 -6.00
C LEU A 147 8.15 -21.58 -6.61
N GLU A 148 8.83 -22.73 -6.49
CA GLU A 148 8.27 -24.02 -6.92
C GLU A 148 7.09 -24.46 -6.06
N LYS A 149 7.15 -24.28 -4.73
CA LYS A 149 6.02 -24.56 -3.84
C LYS A 149 4.81 -23.70 -4.19
N ASN A 150 5.00 -22.40 -4.37
CA ASN A 150 3.94 -21.48 -4.75
C ASN A 150 3.37 -21.86 -6.12
N ARG A 151 4.21 -22.14 -7.12
CA ARG A 151 3.72 -22.60 -8.44
C ARG A 151 2.89 -23.89 -8.36
N LYS A 152 3.34 -24.87 -7.58
CA LYS A 152 2.61 -26.14 -7.38
C LYS A 152 1.26 -25.91 -6.70
N MET A 153 1.21 -25.06 -5.67
CA MET A 153 -0.03 -24.73 -4.96
C MET A 153 -1.07 -24.07 -5.86
N TYR A 154 -0.62 -23.19 -6.76
CA TYR A 154 -1.51 -22.53 -7.74
C TYR A 154 -1.99 -23.46 -8.84
N LEU A 155 -1.11 -24.30 -9.40
CA LEU A 155 -1.50 -25.26 -10.45
C LEU A 155 -2.44 -26.36 -9.92
N SER A 156 -2.27 -26.78 -8.66
CA SER A 156 -3.16 -27.77 -8.03
C SER A 156 -4.56 -27.24 -7.68
N GLN A 157 -4.80 -25.94 -7.82
CA GLN A 157 -6.11 -25.31 -7.60
C GLN A 157 -6.85 -25.00 -8.93
N GLU A 158 -6.23 -25.27 -10.08
CA GLU A 158 -6.83 -25.12 -11.42
C GLU A 158 -7.44 -26.44 -11.97
N ASP A 159 -7.37 -27.55 -11.20
CA ASP A 159 -8.05 -28.83 -11.47
C ASP A 159 -9.26 -29.03 -10.53
#